data_AF-A0A4Y8C6F2-F1
#
_entry.id   AF-A0A4Y8C6F2-F1
#
_cell.length_a   1.000
_cell.length_b   1.000
_cell.length_c   1.000
_cell.angle_alpha   90.00
_cell.angle_beta   90.00
_cell.angle_gamma   90.00
#
_symmetry.space_group_name_H-M   'P 1'
#
loop_
_entity.id
_entity.type
_entity.pdbx_description
1 polymer ?
#
loop_
_entity_poly.entity_id
_entity_poly.type
_entity_poly.pdbx_seq_one_letter_code
_entity_poly.pdbx_strand_id
1 'polypeptide(L)' 'MTKENSQCNFEECGFNYTLALINGKYKMSILYCLFRYEIVRYNELKRFLSSISFKTLTNTLRELE' A
#
# COMPACT_ATOMS: atom_id res chain seq x y z
N MET A 1 2.36 -3.88 38.41
CA MET A 1 2.22 -4.34 37.01
C MET A 1 0.74 -4.35 36.67
N THR A 2 0.20 -3.20 36.30
CA THR A 2 -1.18 -3.03 35.84
C THR A 2 -1.29 -3.57 34.42
N LYS A 3 -2.15 -4.58 34.23
CA LYS A 3 -2.57 -5.03 32.91
C LYS A 3 -3.40 -3.91 32.28
N GLU A 4 -2.81 -3.15 31.35
CA GLU A 4 -3.59 -2.34 30.43
C GLU A 4 -4.31 -3.29 29.47
N ASN A 5 -5.58 -3.56 29.75
CA ASN A 5 -6.50 -4.07 28.76
C ASN A 5 -6.83 -2.91 27.82
N SER A 6 -5.90 -2.61 26.90
CA SER A 6 -6.15 -1.69 25.80
C SER A 6 -7.13 -2.38 24.86
N GLN A 7 -8.42 -2.15 25.07
CA GLN A 7 -9.45 -2.45 24.10
C GLN A 7 -9.20 -1.51 22.91
N CYS A 8 -8.24 -1.87 22.05
CA CYS A 8 -7.98 -1.18 20.81
C CYS A 8 -9.23 -1.38 19.96
N ASN A 9 -10.08 -0.35 19.90
CA ASN A 9 -11.27 -0.39 19.07
C ASN A 9 -10.80 -0.54 17.63
N PHE A 10 -10.90 -1.77 17.09
CA PHE A 10 -10.31 -2.14 15.81
C PHE A 10 -10.89 -1.28 14.68
N GLU A 11 -12.14 -0.84 14.83
CA GLU A 11 -12.84 -0.02 13.83
C GLU A 11 -12.49 1.48 13.89
N GLU A 12 -12.03 2.00 15.03
CA GLU A 12 -11.66 3.42 15.21
C GLU A 12 -10.14 3.65 15.23
N CYS A 13 -9.34 2.59 15.24
CA CYS A 13 -7.90 2.73 15.24
C CYS A 13 -7.45 3.31 13.90
N GLY A 14 -6.86 4.52 13.91
CA GLY A 14 -6.27 5.14 12.70
C GLY A 14 -5.22 4.24 12.01
N PHE A 15 -4.69 3.26 12.74
CA PHE A 15 -3.89 2.18 12.19
C PHE A 15 -4.67 1.32 11.19
N ASN A 16 -5.89 0.90 11.50
CA ASN A 16 -6.72 0.10 10.58
C ASN A 16 -7.18 0.89 9.36
N TYR A 17 -7.47 2.18 9.53
CA TYR A 17 -7.73 3.06 8.39
C TYR A 17 -6.53 3.13 7.44
N THR A 18 -5.34 3.39 8.00
CA THR A 18 -4.08 3.41 7.23
C THR A 18 -3.83 2.05 6.57
N LEU A 19 -4.03 0.96 7.31
CA LEU A 19 -3.88 -0.39 6.81
C LEU A 19 -4.84 -0.59 5.63
N ALA A 20 -6.12 -0.25 5.74
CA ALA A 20 -7.09 -0.39 4.66
C ALA A 20 -6.69 0.38 3.39
N LEU A 21 -6.07 1.56 3.52
CA LEU A 21 -5.58 2.35 2.39
C LEU A 21 -4.40 1.67 1.68
N ILE A 22 -3.40 1.19 2.43
CA ILE A 22 -2.17 0.61 1.88
C ILE A 22 -2.26 -0.91 1.65
N ASN A 23 -3.33 -1.54 2.14
CA ASN A 23 -3.55 -2.97 1.98
C ASN A 23 -3.83 -3.31 0.52
N GLY A 24 -3.27 -4.42 0.05
CA GLY A 24 -3.39 -4.87 -1.31
C GLY A 24 -2.08 -5.46 -1.84
N LYS A 25 -2.21 -6.44 -2.74
CA LYS A 25 -1.08 -7.23 -3.27
C LYS A 25 0.06 -6.37 -3.86
N TYR A 26 -0.28 -5.21 -4.43
CA TYR A 26 0.68 -4.38 -5.17
C TYR A 26 0.92 -2.99 -4.57
N LYS A 27 0.07 -2.51 -3.66
CA LYS A 27 0.20 -1.15 -3.08
C LYS A 27 1.51 -0.97 -2.33
N MET A 28 1.85 -1.92 -1.45
CA MET A 28 3.11 -1.90 -0.71
C MET A 28 4.34 -1.98 -1.62
N SER A 29 4.29 -2.80 -2.66
CA SER A 29 5.40 -2.92 -3.62
C SER A 29 5.58 -1.65 -4.45
N ILE A 30 4.49 -0.99 -4.84
CA ILE A 30 4.53 0.31 -5.54
C ILE A 30 5.14 1.37 -4.62
N LEU A 31 4.62 1.50 -3.38
CA LEU A 31 5.14 2.46 -2.40
C LEU A 31 6.62 2.25 -2.11
N TYR A 32 7.05 1.00 -1.93
CA TYR A 32 8.46 0.67 -1.73
C TYR A 32 9.32 1.04 -2.95
N CYS A 33 8.81 0.83 -4.17
CA CYS A 33 9.50 1.20 -5.39
C CYS A 33 9.65 2.73 -5.50
N LEU A 34 8.59 3.49 -5.22
CA LEU A 34 8.62 4.95 -5.21
C LEU A 34 9.57 5.49 -4.13
N PHE A 35 9.57 4.90 -2.94
CA PHE A 35 10.50 5.27 -1.87
C PHE A 35 11.97 5.00 -2.26
N ARG A 36 12.24 3.91 -2.98
CA ARG A 36 13.61 3.52 -3.36
C ARG A 36 14.17 4.32 -4.53
N TYR A 37 13.33 4.65 -5.51
CA TYR A 37 13.77 5.17 -6.81
C TYR A 37 13.27 6.60 -7.09
N GLU A 38 12.55 7.22 -6.14
CA GLU A 38 11.91 8.55 -6.16
C GLU A 38 10.92 8.78 -7.32
N ILE A 39 11.40 8.72 -8.57
CA ILE A 39 10.60 8.97 -9.77
C ILE A 39 10.74 7.76 -10.69
N VAL A 40 9.70 6.93 -10.74
CA VAL A 40 9.64 5.74 -11.59
C VAL A 40 8.60 5.92 -12.68
N ARG A 41 8.97 5.74 -13.94
CA ARG A 41 7.99 5.76 -15.05
C ARG A 41 7.11 4.53 -15.00
N TYR A 42 5.88 4.65 -15.48
CA TYR A 42 4.89 3.56 -15.50
C TYR A 42 5.43 2.24 -16.10
N ASN A 43 6.14 2.31 -17.23
CA ASN A 43 6.70 1.12 -17.87
C ASN A 43 7.82 0.47 -17.04
N GLU A 44 8.62 1.25 -16.30
CA GLU A 44 9.65 0.73 -15.41
C GLU A 44 9.03 0.11 -14.16
N LEU A 45 8.04 0.78 -13.56
CA LEU A 45 7.27 0.27 -12.43
C LEU A 45 6.62 -1.07 -12.76
N LYS A 46 6.05 -1.19 -13.97
CA LYS A 46 5.49 -2.45 -14.47
C LYS A 46 6.54 -3.55 -14.62
N ARG A 47 7.77 -3.22 -15.05
CA ARG A 47 8.88 -4.19 -15.12
C ARG A 47 9.29 -4.66 -13.73
N PHE A 48 9.38 -3.76 -12.75
CA PHE A 48 9.66 -4.14 -11.36
C PHE A 48 8.58 -5.08 -10.78
N LEU A 49 7.32 -4.85 -11.16
CA LEU A 49 6.17 -5.62 -10.69
C LEU A 49 5.78 -6.78 -11.62
N SER A 50 6.69 -7.23 -12.51
CA SER A 50 6.57 -8.15 -13.68
C SER A 50 5.32 -9.05 -13.83
N SER A 51 4.68 -9.50 -12.74
CA SER A 51 3.41 -10.24 -12.74
C SER A 51 2.12 -9.39 -12.78
N ILE A 52 2.18 -8.06 -12.71
CA ILE A 52 0.99 -7.21 -12.70
C ILE A 52 0.46 -6.89 -14.11
N SER A 53 -0.87 -6.98 -14.28
CA SER A 53 -1.52 -6.56 -15.53
C SER A 53 -1.55 -5.03 -15.65
N PHE A 54 -1.60 -4.52 -16.87
CA PHE A 54 -1.73 -3.07 -17.12
C PHE A 54 -2.95 -2.46 -16.41
N LYS A 55 -4.11 -3.12 -16.54
CA LYS A 55 -5.37 -2.68 -15.91
C LYS A 55 -5.24 -2.63 -14.39
N THR A 56 -4.67 -3.68 -13.79
CA THR A 56 -4.47 -3.73 -12.33
C THR A 56 -3.50 -2.65 -11.86
N LEU A 57 -2.37 -2.46 -12.56
CA LEU A 57 -1.40 -1.42 -12.20
C LEU A 57 -2.02 -0.03 -12.25
N THR A 58 -2.76 0.28 -13.32
CA THR A 58 -3.45 1.58 -13.46
C THR A 58 -4.49 1.78 -12.36
N ASN A 59 -5.32 0.77 -12.07
CA ASN A 59 -6.30 0.89 -10.98
C ASN A 59 -5.63 1.08 -9.62
N THR A 60 -4.58 0.31 -9.32
CA THR A 60 -3.85 0.45 -8.05
C THR A 60 -3.19 1.81 -7.90
N LEU A 61 -2.65 2.40 -8.98
CA LEU A 61 -2.11 3.76 -8.96
C LEU A 61 -3.19 4.81 -8.72
N ARG A 62 -4.37 4.67 -9.35
CA ARG A 62 -5.51 5.58 -9.13
C ARG A 62 -6.11 5.50 -7.74
N GLU A 63 -5.99 4.35 -7.06
CA GLU A 63 -6.39 4.20 -5.66
C GLU A 63 -5.37 4.79 -4.67
N LEU A 64 -4.14 5.03 -5.12
CA LEU A 64 -3.04 5.60 -4.32
C LEU A 64 -2.86 7.10 -4.56
N GLU A 65 -3.43 7.63 -5.65
CA GLU A 65 -3.57 9.07 -5.95
C GLU A 65 -4.73 9.66 -5.13
#